data_AF-A0A3M1Z0Q3-F1
#
_entry.id   AF-A0A3M1Z0Q3-F1
#
_cell.length_a   1.000
_cell.length_b   1.000
_cell.length_c   1.000
_cell.angle_alpha   90.00
_cell.angle_beta   90.00
_cell.angle_gamma   90.00
#
_symmetry.space_group_name_H-M   'P 1'
#
loop_
_entity.id
_entity.type
_entity.pdbx_description
1 polymer ?
#
loop_
_entity_poly.entity_id
_entity_poly.type
_entity_poly.pdbx_seq_one_letter_code
_entity_poly.pdbx_strand_id
1 'polypeptide(L)'
;MTEPLIYEISSPGRIGVNLPKCDVPESELPSELMRDELALPEVSELQVVRHFTRLSQRNFGIDTTFYPLGSCTMKYNPRLNEDVARYDGFAKLHPLTDEAGAQGALALMYQLQAWLAELSGFASVSLMPAA
;
A
#
# COMPACT_ATOMS: atom_id res chain seq x y z
N MET A 1 26.51 -13.22 1.87
CA MET A 1 26.81 -11.78 1.89
C MET A 1 25.52 -11.06 2.28
N THR A 2 25.55 -10.19 3.28
CA THR A 2 24.34 -9.47 3.75
C THR A 2 23.98 -8.38 2.73
N GLU A 3 22.70 -8.23 2.38
CA GLU A 3 22.24 -7.09 1.57
C GLU A 3 22.49 -5.79 2.36
N PRO A 4 23.18 -4.78 1.78
CA PRO A 4 23.41 -3.50 2.44
C PRO A 4 22.10 -2.75 2.68
N LEU A 5 22.09 -1.85 3.66
CA LEU A 5 20.98 -0.95 3.87
C LEU A 5 20.83 -0.01 2.66
N ILE A 6 19.60 0.42 2.36
CA ILE A 6 19.35 1.31 1.22
C ILE A 6 20.13 2.64 1.32
N TYR A 7 20.42 3.10 2.55
CA TYR A 7 21.25 4.27 2.83
C TYR A 7 22.73 4.08 2.49
N GLU A 8 23.25 2.85 2.56
CA GLU A 8 24.64 2.53 2.19
C GLU A 8 24.83 2.46 0.67
N ILE A 9 23.74 2.27 -0.09
CA ILE A 9 23.71 2.29 -1.55
C ILE A 9 23.54 3.73 -2.10
N SER A 10 23.07 4.63 -1.23
CA SER A 10 22.77 6.03 -1.55
C SER A 10 23.96 6.76 -2.15
N SER A 11 23.69 7.69 -3.08
CA SER A 11 24.68 8.59 -3.66
C SER A 11 24.08 9.97 -3.86
N PRO A 12 24.71 11.04 -3.34
CA PRO A 12 24.19 12.40 -3.49
C PRO A 12 23.87 12.76 -4.94
N GLY A 13 22.73 13.43 -5.14
CA GLY A 13 22.18 13.88 -6.42
C GLY A 13 21.49 12.79 -7.25
N ARG A 14 21.38 11.55 -6.76
CA ARG A 14 20.80 10.46 -7.56
C ARG A 14 19.27 10.46 -7.50
N ILE A 15 18.65 10.49 -8.67
CA ILE A 15 17.20 10.54 -8.83
C ILE A 15 16.66 9.14 -9.16
N GLY A 16 15.66 8.72 -8.38
CA GLY A 16 15.02 7.41 -8.50
C GLY A 16 13.76 7.39 -9.36
N VAL A 17 13.07 8.53 -9.48
CA VAL A 17 11.80 8.63 -10.20
C VAL A 17 11.71 9.97 -10.92
N ASN A 18 11.13 9.97 -12.10
CA ASN A 18 10.74 11.20 -12.78
C ASN A 18 9.29 11.51 -12.44
N LEU A 19 9.08 12.60 -11.70
CA LEU A 19 7.73 13.11 -11.43
C LEU A 19 7.14 13.71 -12.72
N PRO A 20 5.79 13.69 -12.86
CA PRO A 20 5.14 14.43 -13.95
C PRO A 20 5.49 15.92 -13.88
N LYS A 21 5.46 16.60 -15.03
CA LYS A 21 5.65 18.04 -15.08
C LYS A 21 4.54 18.74 -14.29
N CYS A 22 4.87 19.84 -13.62
CA CYS A 22 3.87 20.69 -12.98
C CYS A 22 2.84 21.13 -14.02
N ASP A 23 1.57 20.83 -13.77
CA ASP A 23 0.42 21.15 -14.62
C ASP A 23 -0.39 22.35 -14.08
N VAL A 24 0.11 23.00 -13.04
CA VAL A 24 -0.47 24.17 -12.38
C VAL A 24 0.54 25.33 -12.31
N PRO A 25 0.09 26.58 -12.11
CA PRO A 25 1.00 27.70 -11.92
C PRO A 25 1.92 27.49 -10.72
N GLU A 26 3.22 27.76 -10.90
CA GLU A 26 4.20 27.70 -9.82
C GLU A 26 4.04 28.89 -8.87
N SER A 27 4.35 28.67 -7.59
CA SER A 27 4.35 29.70 -6.54
C SER A 27 5.62 29.57 -5.71
N GLU A 28 6.13 30.69 -5.21
CA GLU A 28 7.23 30.69 -4.25
C GLU A 28 6.80 30.02 -2.94
N LEU A 29 7.71 29.26 -2.33
CA LEU A 29 7.51 28.61 -1.04
C LEU A 29 7.88 29.58 0.10
N PRO A 30 7.10 29.63 1.20
CA PRO A 30 7.43 30.46 2.36
C PRO A 30 8.69 29.93 3.05
N SER A 31 9.75 30.75 3.10
CA SER A 31 11.08 30.33 3.58
C SER A 31 11.08 29.97 5.06
N GLU A 32 10.24 30.61 5.87
CA GLU A 32 10.11 30.31 7.30
C GLU A 32 9.48 28.93 7.59
N LEU A 33 8.84 28.30 6.60
CA LEU A 33 8.26 26.96 6.73
C LEU A 33 9.09 25.88 6.02
N MET A 34 10.22 26.26 5.41
CA MET A 34 11.05 25.31 4.70
C MET A 34 11.86 24.44 5.65
N ARG A 35 11.99 23.17 5.28
CA ARG A 35 12.85 22.21 5.96
C ARG A 35 14.28 22.33 5.42
N ASP A 36 15.26 22.36 6.32
CA ASP A 36 16.68 22.50 5.96
C ASP A 36 17.23 21.25 5.24
N GLU A 37 16.91 20.05 5.74
CA GLU A 37 17.47 18.80 5.22
C GLU A 37 16.45 17.65 5.18
N LEU A 38 16.48 16.87 4.11
CA LEU A 38 15.67 15.66 3.94
C LEU A 38 16.57 14.42 3.89
N ALA A 39 16.67 13.71 5.00
CA ALA A 39 17.51 12.52 5.15
C ALA A 39 16.88 11.25 4.55
N LEU A 40 16.60 11.26 3.24
CA LEU A 40 16.14 10.09 2.48
C LEU A 40 17.28 9.52 1.61
N PRO A 41 17.27 8.22 1.28
CA PRO A 41 18.28 7.63 0.40
C PRO A 41 18.10 8.12 -1.05
N GLU A 42 19.21 8.44 -1.69
CA GLU A 42 19.29 8.90 -3.08
C GLU A 42 19.78 7.73 -3.95
N VAL A 43 18.82 6.98 -4.51
CA VAL A 43 19.04 5.75 -5.25
C VAL A 43 18.29 5.77 -6.58
N SER A 44 18.81 5.11 -7.60
CA SER A 44 18.12 5.00 -8.90
C SER A 44 17.01 3.97 -8.84
N GLU A 45 16.04 4.05 -9.75
CA GLU A 45 14.94 3.08 -9.85
C GLU A 45 15.44 1.63 -9.86
N LEU A 46 16.48 1.35 -10.66
CA LEU A 46 17.07 0.02 -10.77
C LEU A 46 17.72 -0.43 -9.45
N GLN A 47 18.31 0.49 -8.68
CA GLN A 47 18.84 0.16 -7.36
C GLN A 47 17.72 -0.20 -6.39
N VAL A 48 16.61 0.55 -6.39
CA VAL A 48 15.42 0.25 -5.59
C VAL A 48 14.88 -1.14 -5.94
N VAL A 49 14.66 -1.42 -7.23
CA VAL A 49 14.16 -2.72 -7.71
C VAL A 49 15.09 -3.86 -7.28
N ARG A 50 16.40 -3.71 -7.48
CA ARG A 50 17.38 -4.73 -7.08
C ARG A 50 17.44 -4.93 -5.58
N HIS A 51 17.33 -3.85 -4.79
CA HIS A 51 17.38 -3.91 -3.34
C HIS A 51 16.18 -4.67 -2.78
N PHE A 52 14.96 -4.25 -3.13
CA PHE A 52 13.74 -4.90 -2.62
C PHE A 52 13.52 -6.30 -3.18
N THR A 53 13.95 -6.59 -4.41
CA THR A 53 13.94 -7.97 -4.94
C THR A 53 14.89 -8.88 -4.16
N ARG A 54 16.08 -8.40 -3.79
CA ARG A 54 17.01 -9.18 -2.96
C ARG A 54 16.50 -9.36 -1.54
N LEU A 55 15.85 -8.35 -0.96
CA LEU A 55 15.20 -8.48 0.35
C LEU A 55 14.03 -9.47 0.32
N SER A 56 13.22 -9.50 -0.74
CA SER A 56 12.10 -10.45 -0.83
C SER A 56 12.59 -11.90 -0.87
N GLN A 57 13.71 -12.19 -1.54
CA GLN A 57 14.35 -13.51 -1.56
C GLN A 57 14.94 -13.94 -0.21
N ARG A 58 15.11 -12.99 0.71
CA ARG A 58 15.56 -13.25 2.09
C ARG A 58 14.38 -13.36 3.07
N ASN A 59 13.15 -13.25 2.59
CA ASN A 59 11.96 -13.38 3.41
C ASN A 59 11.39 -14.79 3.34
N PHE A 60 10.83 -15.27 4.45
CA PHE A 60 10.09 -16.51 4.50
C PHE A 60 8.59 -16.16 4.45
N GLY A 61 7.86 -16.69 3.47
CA GLY A 61 6.45 -16.35 3.27
C GLY A 61 5.57 -17.53 2.83
N ILE A 62 4.26 -17.36 2.99
CA ILE A 62 3.23 -18.35 2.60
C ILE A 62 3.27 -18.73 1.12
N ASP A 63 3.72 -17.81 0.27
CA ASP A 63 3.77 -17.99 -1.18
C ASP A 63 4.89 -18.93 -1.62
N THR A 64 5.93 -19.06 -0.80
CA THR A 64 7.13 -19.83 -1.14
C THR A 64 7.29 -21.08 -0.29
N THR A 65 6.61 -21.15 0.86
CA THR A 65 6.83 -22.24 1.81
C THR A 65 5.60 -22.53 2.66
N PHE A 66 5.49 -23.77 3.12
CA PHE A 66 4.51 -24.14 4.12
C PHE A 66 4.74 -23.40 5.44
N TYR A 67 3.69 -22.76 5.96
CA TYR A 67 3.79 -21.78 7.05
C TYR A 67 2.84 -22.12 8.24
N PRO A 68 3.12 -23.17 9.02
CA PRO A 68 2.18 -23.71 10.01
C PRO A 68 2.18 -22.93 11.34
N LEU A 69 1.81 -21.65 11.30
CA LEU A 69 1.64 -20.86 12.52
C LEU A 69 0.24 -21.04 13.10
N GLY A 70 0.18 -21.62 14.30
CA GLY A 70 -1.05 -21.74 15.08
C GLY A 70 -1.67 -20.36 15.36
N SER A 71 -3.01 -20.29 15.41
CA SER A 71 -3.79 -19.06 15.64
C SER A 71 -3.69 -17.96 14.56
N CYS A 72 -2.77 -18.05 13.60
CA CYS A 72 -2.61 -17.03 12.55
C CYS A 72 -3.40 -17.32 11.27
N THR A 73 -3.90 -18.55 11.08
CA THR A 73 -4.64 -18.98 9.88
C THR A 73 -3.92 -18.60 8.58
N MET A 74 -2.66 -19.02 8.45
CA MET A 74 -1.80 -18.77 7.27
C MET A 74 -2.28 -19.58 6.04
N LYS A 75 -3.45 -19.22 5.52
CA LYS A 75 -4.08 -19.84 4.35
C LYS A 75 -3.49 -19.27 3.06
N TYR A 76 -3.87 -19.85 1.92
CA TYR A 76 -3.56 -19.27 0.61
C TYR A 76 -4.23 -17.90 0.45
N ASN A 77 -3.50 -16.94 -0.12
CA ASN A 77 -3.99 -15.60 -0.49
C ASN A 77 -4.21 -15.56 -2.02
N PRO A 78 -5.46 -15.69 -2.52
CA PRO A 78 -5.72 -15.70 -3.95
C PRO A 78 -5.23 -14.43 -4.65
N ARG A 79 -4.44 -14.60 -5.72
CA ARG A 79 -3.93 -13.47 -6.52
C ARG A 79 -5.02 -12.59 -7.11
N LEU A 80 -6.19 -13.18 -7.41
CA LEU A 80 -7.37 -12.44 -7.83
C LEU A 80 -7.75 -11.31 -6.86
N ASN A 81 -7.54 -11.50 -5.56
CA ASN A 81 -7.88 -10.47 -4.57
C ASN A 81 -7.00 -9.22 -4.74
N GLU A 82 -5.74 -9.38 -5.13
CA GLU A 82 -4.83 -8.27 -5.42
C GLU A 82 -5.26 -7.51 -6.69
N ASP A 83 -5.71 -8.25 -7.71
CA ASP A 83 -6.18 -7.66 -8.97
C ASP A 83 -7.48 -6.84 -8.75
N VAL A 84 -8.43 -7.40 -8.00
CA VAL A 84 -9.71 -6.73 -7.69
C VAL A 84 -9.48 -5.51 -6.79
N ALA A 85 -8.61 -5.61 -5.79
CA ALA A 85 -8.29 -4.47 -4.91
C ALA A 85 -7.68 -3.28 -5.68
N ARG A 86 -7.04 -3.53 -6.83
CA ARG A 86 -6.43 -2.50 -7.69
C ARG A 86 -7.40 -1.82 -8.65
N TYR A 87 -8.67 -2.23 -8.70
CA TYR A 87 -9.65 -1.54 -9.54
C TYR A 87 -9.72 -0.06 -9.19
N ASP A 88 -9.75 0.81 -10.19
CA ASP A 88 -9.70 2.26 -9.99
C ASP A 88 -10.83 2.76 -9.08
N GLY A 89 -12.02 2.15 -9.17
CA GLY A 89 -13.16 2.44 -8.30
C GLY A 89 -12.96 2.09 -6.81
N PHE A 90 -11.90 1.37 -6.46
CA PHE A 90 -11.50 1.09 -5.08
C PHE A 90 -10.17 1.78 -4.74
N ALA A 91 -9.11 1.52 -5.51
CA ALA A 91 -7.76 1.99 -5.22
C ALA A 91 -7.59 3.51 -5.30
N LYS A 92 -8.45 4.20 -6.07
CA LYS A 92 -8.42 5.66 -6.25
C LYS A 92 -9.65 6.36 -5.65
N LEU A 93 -10.50 5.64 -4.92
CA LEU A 93 -11.70 6.23 -4.32
C LEU A 93 -11.34 7.00 -3.05
N HIS A 94 -11.65 8.30 -3.04
CA HIS A 94 -11.50 9.12 -1.85
C HIS A 94 -12.63 8.81 -0.83
N PRO A 95 -12.35 8.70 0.49
CA PRO A 95 -13.39 8.41 1.49
C PRO A 95 -14.51 9.45 1.59
N LEU A 96 -14.23 10.70 1.19
CA LEU A 96 -15.21 11.81 1.16
C LEU A 96 -15.86 12.01 -0.22
N THR A 97 -15.72 11.07 -1.15
CA THR A 97 -16.53 11.07 -2.36
C THR A 97 -18.01 11.00 -1.98
N ASP A 98 -18.85 11.74 -2.68
CA ASP A 98 -20.30 11.73 -2.45
C ASP A 98 -20.89 10.32 -2.65
N GLU A 99 -22.03 10.06 -2.02
CA GLU A 99 -22.63 8.73 -2.05
C GLU A 99 -22.91 8.24 -3.48
N ALA A 100 -23.30 9.14 -4.38
CA ALA A 100 -23.54 8.80 -5.79
C ALA A 100 -22.26 8.32 -6.50
N GLY A 101 -21.10 8.91 -6.19
CA GLY A 101 -19.80 8.51 -6.71
C GLY A 101 -19.20 7.25 -6.04
N ALA A 102 -19.73 6.84 -4.88
CA ALA A 102 -19.17 5.75 -4.07
C ALA A 102 -20.02 4.46 -4.05
N GLN A 103 -21.11 4.38 -4.82
CA GLN A 103 -22.07 3.26 -4.75
C GLN A 103 -21.45 1.87 -4.90
N GLY A 104 -20.40 1.71 -5.73
CA GLY A 104 -19.71 0.43 -5.88
C GLY A 104 -19.05 -0.07 -4.58
N ALA A 105 -18.36 0.84 -3.87
CA ALA A 105 -17.75 0.52 -2.59
C ALA A 105 -18.80 0.31 -1.48
N LEU A 106 -19.84 1.15 -1.45
CA LEU A 106 -20.95 1.01 -0.48
C LEU A 106 -21.69 -0.32 -0.66
N ALA A 107 -21.94 -0.73 -1.90
CA ALA A 107 -22.57 -2.02 -2.19
C ALA A 107 -21.70 -3.20 -1.75
N LEU A 108 -20.38 -3.13 -1.95
CA LEU A 108 -19.43 -4.14 -1.49
C LEU A 108 -19.42 -4.25 0.04
N MET A 109 -19.35 -3.10 0.73
CA MET A 109 -19.36 -3.04 2.19
C MET A 109 -20.65 -3.62 2.77
N TYR A 110 -21.80 -3.22 2.23
CA TYR A 110 -23.10 -3.73 2.67
C TYR A 110 -23.22 -5.24 2.50
N GLN A 111 -22.82 -5.77 1.33
CA GLN A 111 -22.83 -7.21 1.07
C GLN A 111 -21.94 -7.97 2.06
N LEU A 112 -20.74 -7.47 2.33
CA LEU A 112 -19.83 -8.08 3.29
C LEU A 112 -20.41 -8.06 4.72
N GLN A 113 -21.02 -6.95 5.14
CA GLN A 113 -21.70 -6.87 6.45
C GLN A 113 -22.81 -7.91 6.58
N ALA A 114 -23.63 -8.06 5.53
CA ALA A 114 -24.70 -9.05 5.50
C ALA A 114 -24.17 -10.49 5.58
N TRP A 115 -23.13 -10.82 4.81
CA TRP A 115 -22.49 -12.14 4.85
C TRP A 115 -21.87 -12.44 6.22
N LEU A 116 -21.19 -11.47 6.82
CA LEU A 116 -20.60 -11.65 8.15
C LEU A 116 -21.66 -11.77 9.25
N ALA A 117 -22.74 -10.99 9.18
CA ALA A 117 -23.87 -11.09 10.10
C ALA A 117 -24.51 -12.48 10.06
N GLU A 118 -24.76 -13.00 8.85
CA GLU A 118 -25.30 -14.35 8.64
C GLU A 118 -24.36 -15.43 9.19
N LEU A 119 -23.06 -15.35 8.89
CA LEU A 119 -22.08 -16.35 9.35
C LEU A 119 -21.87 -16.34 10.87
N SER A 120 -22.04 -15.19 11.52
CA SER A 120 -21.79 -15.01 12.96
C SER A 120 -23.06 -15.09 13.82
N GLY A 121 -24.25 -15.01 13.22
CA GLY A 121 -25.53 -14.96 13.92
C GLY A 121 -25.83 -13.61 14.61
N PHE A 122 -25.10 -12.54 14.26
CA PHE A 122 -25.38 -11.20 14.79
C PHE A 122 -26.46 -10.48 13.98
N ALA A 123 -27.19 -9.58 14.63
CA ALA A 123 -28.19 -8.74 13.96
C ALA A 123 -27.56 -7.74 12.96
N SER A 124 -26.32 -7.32 13.21
CA SER A 124 -25.59 -6.37 12.37
C SER A 124 -24.09 -6.44 12.63
N VAL A 125 -23.28 -6.09 11.62
CA VAL A 125 -21.82 -6.03 11.70
C VAL A 125 -21.34 -4.65 11.26
N SER A 126 -20.34 -4.09 11.95
CA SER A 126 -19.60 -2.90 11.49
C SER A 126 -18.30 -3.33 10.81
N LEU A 127 -17.95 -2.66 9.71
CA LEU A 127 -16.64 -2.82 9.05
C LEU A 127 -15.62 -1.75 9.47
N MET A 128 -16.01 -0.84 10.36
CA MET A 128 -15.08 0.12 10.94
C MET A 128 -14.05 -0.65 11.77
N PRO A 129 -12.73 -0.42 11.57
CA PRO A 129 -11.71 -1.03 12.41
C PRO A 129 -12.00 -0.76 13.89
N ALA A 130 -11.88 -1.78 14.72
CA ALA A 130 -12.00 -1.66 16.17
C ALA A 130 -10.66 -1.22 16.79
N ALA A 131 -10.04 -0.14 16.26
CA ALA A 131 -8.89 0.59 16.80
C ALA A 131 -8.46 1.69 15.84
#